data_AF-S8DGY6-F1
#
_entry.id   AF-S8DGY6-F1
#
_cell.length_a   1.000
_cell.length_b   1.000
_cell.length_c   1.000
_cell.angle_alpha   90.00
_cell.angle_beta   90.00
_cell.angle_gamma   90.00
#
_symmetry.space_group_name_H-M   'P 1'
#
loop_
_entity.id
_entity.type
_entity.pdbx_description
1 polymer ?
#
loop_
_entity_poly.entity_id
_entity_poly.type
_entity_poly.pdbx_seq_one_letter_code
_entity_poly.pdbx_strand_id
1 'polypeptide(L)'
;EIMASSDQLDDEDVFGAEFSGRNSSRRSGNKRNFGDLDDDEDDIFGSKKGNTKTEPTAPGVATGMILSLRENLQNCQDELSKCQKQLEDAKSEIQKWHSSFQNESFVPTGTTPEPKGIISYIQSLMSSEESLQDQVEKAKKKEAAFIVTFAKREQEIAELKSAVRDLRSQLKPPSMQARRLLLDPAIHEEFMRLKSLVEEKEVKIKELQDNIAAVTFSHGSKMGQMLMSKCKTLQAENEEIGKLAHEGKMHELAMKLALQKSQNAQLRSLFSEFCVQMEKLTDDVDRSNE
;
A
#
# COMPACT_ATOMS: atom_id res chain seq x y z
N GLU A 1 24.17 -31.56 -25.61
CA GLU A 1 25.31 -31.46 -24.68
C GLU A 1 24.78 -31.59 -23.26
N ILE A 2 25.04 -32.74 -22.59
CA ILE A 2 26.11 -32.95 -21.57
C ILE A 2 25.68 -32.28 -20.24
N MET A 3 25.15 -33.02 -19.26
CA MET A 3 25.88 -33.66 -18.11
C MET A 3 26.68 -32.64 -17.28
N ALA A 4 26.80 -32.67 -15.95
CA ALA A 4 26.28 -33.47 -14.85
C ALA A 4 26.81 -32.81 -13.54
N SER A 5 26.31 -33.30 -12.39
CA SER A 5 27.01 -33.49 -11.11
C SER A 5 27.31 -32.35 -10.12
N SER A 6 27.27 -32.81 -8.86
CA SER A 6 27.34 -32.21 -7.52
C SER A 6 28.77 -31.87 -7.06
N ASP A 7 28.85 -30.99 -6.04
CA ASP A 7 29.71 -31.01 -4.83
C ASP A 7 30.05 -29.55 -4.40
N GLN A 8 29.53 -29.08 -3.26
CA GLN A 8 30.06 -29.19 -1.88
C GLN A 8 31.30 -28.30 -1.67
N LEU A 9 31.22 -27.35 -0.71
CA LEU A 9 32.24 -26.67 0.15
C LEU A 9 31.64 -25.31 0.58
N ASP A 10 30.98 -25.23 1.74
CA ASP A 10 31.52 -24.82 3.07
C ASP A 10 31.94 -23.33 3.14
N ASP A 11 31.14 -22.53 3.87
CA ASP A 11 31.55 -21.38 4.70
C ASP A 11 30.30 -20.78 5.38
N GLU A 12 29.83 -21.41 6.46
CA GLU A 12 28.86 -20.82 7.40
C GLU A 12 29.32 -21.10 8.83
N ASP A 13 30.17 -20.21 9.35
CA ASP A 13 30.52 -20.17 10.77
C ASP A 13 29.65 -19.13 11.51
N VAL A 14 28.76 -19.66 12.35
CA VAL A 14 28.73 -19.41 13.81
C VAL A 14 28.25 -18.02 14.31
N PHE A 15 27.04 -17.95 14.91
CA PHE A 15 26.82 -18.02 16.38
C PHE A 15 25.36 -17.65 16.74
N GLY A 16 24.57 -18.62 17.18
CA GLY A 16 23.19 -18.41 17.64
C GLY A 16 22.66 -19.61 18.41
N ALA A 17 23.07 -19.74 19.67
CA ALA A 17 22.56 -20.77 20.59
C ALA A 17 21.50 -20.17 21.52
N GLU A 18 20.23 -20.41 21.20
CA GLU A 18 19.14 -20.47 22.17
C GLU A 18 18.96 -21.94 22.58
N PHE A 19 18.99 -22.23 23.88
CA PHE A 19 18.37 -23.45 24.41
C PHE A 19 17.63 -23.14 25.70
N SER A 20 16.31 -23.31 25.64
CA SER A 20 15.40 -23.32 26.77
C SER A 20 15.06 -24.77 27.13
N GLY A 21 15.15 -25.10 28.42
CA GLY A 21 14.26 -26.03 29.13
C GLY A 21 14.23 -27.50 28.73
N ARG A 22 15.02 -28.33 29.43
CA ARG A 22 14.92 -29.80 29.43
C ARG A 22 14.06 -30.28 30.61
N ASN A 23 13.11 -31.19 30.35
CA ASN A 23 12.21 -31.79 31.35
C ASN A 23 12.81 -33.05 32.04
N SER A 24 12.43 -33.18 33.32
CA SER A 24 12.11 -34.39 34.12
C SER A 24 13.12 -35.54 34.26
N SER A 25 13.54 -35.82 35.50
CA SER A 25 13.21 -37.09 36.19
C SER A 25 13.71 -37.18 37.64
N ARG A 26 12.77 -37.58 38.51
CA ARG A 26 12.91 -38.59 39.58
C ARG A 26 13.79 -38.27 40.80
N ARG A 27 13.08 -37.80 41.82
CA ARG A 27 13.37 -37.91 43.25
C ARG A 27 13.53 -39.40 43.63
N SER A 28 14.73 -39.82 43.99
CA SER A 28 15.02 -41.09 44.67
C SER A 28 15.75 -40.76 45.96
N GLY A 29 15.07 -41.01 47.08
CA GLY A 29 15.61 -40.80 48.42
C GLY A 29 16.56 -41.95 48.77
N ASN A 30 17.84 -41.63 48.95
CA ASN A 30 18.78 -42.50 49.64
C ASN A 30 19.00 -41.98 51.06
N LYS A 31 18.49 -42.76 52.00
CA LYS A 31 18.66 -42.67 53.45
C LYS A 31 20.14 -42.63 53.78
N ARG A 32 20.58 -41.63 54.55
CA ARG A 32 21.82 -41.75 55.33
C ARG A 32 21.44 -42.40 56.66
N ASN A 33 22.07 -43.54 56.91
CA ASN A 33 21.87 -44.36 58.09
C ASN A 33 22.12 -43.55 59.36
N PHE A 34 21.20 -43.73 60.29
CA PHE A 34 21.32 -43.46 61.71
C PHE A 34 22.22 -44.55 62.30
N GLY A 35 23.29 -44.14 62.97
CA GLY A 35 24.12 -44.95 63.87
C GLY A 35 24.67 -43.96 64.87
N ASP A 36 23.91 -43.67 65.92
CA ASP A 36 24.05 -44.35 67.21
C ASP A 36 25.46 -44.11 67.77
N LEU A 37 25.64 -42.90 68.28
CA LEU A 37 26.73 -42.58 69.19
C LEU A 37 26.10 -42.66 70.57
N ASP A 38 26.14 -43.88 71.11
CA ASP A 38 25.92 -44.11 72.52
C ASP A 38 26.95 -43.27 73.31
N ASP A 39 26.37 -42.63 74.31
CA ASP A 39 26.95 -41.78 75.32
C ASP A 39 27.62 -42.67 76.36
N ASP A 40 28.92 -42.93 76.21
CA ASP A 40 29.74 -43.50 77.27
C ASP A 40 30.80 -42.46 77.68
N GLU A 41 30.40 -41.66 78.66
CA GLU A 41 31.25 -41.10 79.71
C GLU A 41 32.22 -42.18 80.22
N ASP A 42 33.50 -42.08 79.85
CA ASP A 42 34.56 -42.85 80.49
C ASP A 42 35.77 -41.94 80.78
N ASP A 43 35.71 -41.36 81.97
CA ASP A 43 36.80 -41.03 82.89
C ASP A 43 38.23 -41.21 82.34
N ILE A 44 38.85 -40.08 81.99
CA ILE A 44 40.26 -39.94 81.60
C ILE A 44 41.25 -40.21 82.76
N PHE A 45 40.82 -40.83 83.87
CA PHE A 45 41.65 -41.11 85.04
C PHE A 45 41.45 -42.51 85.66
N GLY A 46 41.43 -43.55 84.82
CA GLY A 46 41.54 -44.94 85.24
C GLY A 46 42.99 -45.41 85.37
N SER A 47 43.56 -45.31 86.57
CA SER A 47 44.81 -45.99 86.93
C SER A 47 44.67 -47.52 86.80
N LYS A 48 45.32 -48.15 85.81
CA LYS A 48 45.47 -49.61 85.78
C LYS A 48 46.89 -50.04 85.40
N LYS A 49 47.67 -50.31 86.45
CA LYS A 49 48.84 -51.19 86.46
C LYS A 49 48.54 -52.46 85.65
N GLY A 50 49.38 -52.76 84.65
CA GLY A 50 49.28 -53.98 83.85
C GLY A 50 50.60 -54.31 83.17
N ASN A 51 51.46 -55.04 83.88
CA ASN A 51 52.58 -55.86 83.40
C ASN A 51 53.27 -55.45 82.09
N THR A 52 54.41 -54.77 82.24
CA THR A 52 55.53 -54.87 81.31
C THR A 52 56.05 -56.31 81.29
N LYS A 53 55.45 -57.17 80.46
CA LYS A 53 56.14 -58.37 79.96
C LYS A 53 57.11 -57.90 78.89
N THR A 54 58.37 -57.84 79.28
CA THR A 54 59.55 -57.69 78.43
C THR A 54 59.64 -58.87 77.47
N GLU A 55 59.05 -58.75 76.29
CA GLU A 55 59.70 -59.30 75.09
C GLU A 55 60.73 -58.27 74.63
N PRO A 56 61.93 -58.68 74.16
CA PRO A 56 62.86 -57.75 73.55
C PRO A 56 62.16 -57.26 72.28
N THR A 57 61.55 -56.08 72.34
CA THR A 57 61.16 -55.34 71.16
C THR A 57 62.41 -55.28 70.31
N ALA A 58 62.45 -56.07 69.23
CA ALA A 58 63.60 -56.14 68.35
C ALA A 58 64.05 -54.70 68.04
N PRO A 59 65.36 -54.41 67.99
CA PRO A 59 65.89 -53.05 67.89
C PRO A 59 65.19 -52.16 66.84
N GLY A 60 64.65 -52.76 65.78
CA GLY A 60 63.85 -52.09 64.74
C GLY A 60 62.47 -51.57 65.17
N VAL A 61 61.76 -52.19 66.10
CA VAL A 61 60.39 -51.79 66.49
C VAL A 61 60.40 -50.59 67.46
N ALA A 62 61.32 -50.57 68.43
CA ALA A 62 61.52 -49.41 69.31
C ALA A 62 62.07 -48.20 68.53
N THR A 63 62.99 -48.45 67.59
CA THR A 63 63.49 -47.42 66.66
C THR A 63 62.37 -46.89 65.76
N GLY A 64 61.49 -47.76 65.25
CA GLY A 64 60.31 -47.37 64.48
C GLY A 64 59.36 -46.45 65.24
N MET A 65 59.01 -46.78 66.50
CA MET A 65 58.16 -45.92 67.34
C MET A 65 58.81 -44.56 67.62
N ILE A 66 60.12 -44.52 67.89
CA ILE A 66 60.85 -43.27 68.09
C ILE A 66 60.84 -42.40 66.82
N LEU A 67 61.00 -43.02 65.64
CA LEU A 67 60.93 -42.31 64.36
C LEU A 67 59.52 -41.77 64.09
N SER A 68 58.47 -42.57 64.30
CA SER A 68 57.08 -42.11 64.14
C SER A 68 56.72 -40.98 65.13
N LEU A 69 57.22 -41.04 66.36
CA LEU A 69 57.02 -39.95 67.33
C LEU A 69 57.78 -38.68 66.93
N ARG A 70 58.99 -38.80 66.37
CA ARG A 70 59.75 -37.65 65.84
C ARG A 70 59.10 -37.05 64.61
N GLU A 71 58.61 -37.88 63.70
CA GLU A 71 57.84 -37.46 62.53
C GLU A 71 56.54 -36.77 62.95
N ASN A 72 55.80 -37.33 63.91
CA ASN A 72 54.61 -36.68 64.47
C ASN A 72 54.94 -35.37 65.19
N LEU A 73 56.03 -35.31 65.96
CA LEU A 73 56.49 -34.08 66.60
C LEU A 73 56.84 -33.00 65.56
N GLN A 74 57.53 -33.40 64.49
CA GLN A 74 57.87 -32.52 63.38
C GLN A 74 56.61 -32.02 62.67
N ASN A 75 55.65 -32.90 62.38
CA ASN A 75 54.36 -32.53 61.80
C ASN A 75 53.58 -31.56 62.70
N CYS A 76 53.56 -31.79 64.02
CA CYS A 76 52.95 -30.87 64.98
C CYS A 76 53.65 -29.50 64.98
N GLN A 77 54.98 -29.48 64.85
CA GLN A 77 55.77 -28.25 64.81
C GLN A 77 55.56 -27.46 63.50
N ASP A 78 55.41 -28.17 62.38
CA ASP A 78 55.11 -27.58 61.08
C ASP A 78 53.69 -26.99 61.05
N GLU A 79 52.70 -27.72 61.58
CA GLU A 79 51.33 -27.21 61.73
C GLU A 79 51.25 -26.03 62.71
N LEU A 80 52.03 -26.03 63.78
CA LEU A 80 52.11 -24.88 64.70
C LEU A 80 52.70 -23.65 64.00
N SER A 81 53.75 -23.84 63.20
CA SER A 81 54.36 -22.75 62.41
C SER A 81 53.38 -22.18 61.39
N LYS A 82 52.59 -23.05 60.75
CA LYS A 82 51.52 -22.67 59.81
C LYS A 82 50.38 -21.92 60.51
N CYS A 83 49.92 -22.40 61.66
CA CYS A 83 48.91 -21.70 62.49
C CYS A 83 49.42 -20.32 62.93
N GLN A 84 50.70 -20.22 63.30
CA GLN A 84 51.29 -18.95 63.72
C GLN A 84 51.38 -17.96 62.55
N LYS A 85 51.72 -18.44 61.35
CA LYS A 85 51.67 -17.61 60.14
C LYS A 85 50.25 -17.13 59.83
N GLN A 86 49.26 -18.04 59.86
CA GLN A 86 47.86 -17.69 59.64
C GLN A 86 47.34 -16.67 60.66
N LEU A 87 47.78 -16.78 61.91
CA LEU A 87 47.44 -15.82 62.96
C LEU A 87 48.01 -14.42 62.67
N GLU A 88 49.28 -14.33 62.26
CA GLU A 88 49.89 -13.04 61.90
C GLU A 88 49.28 -12.46 60.62
N ASP A 89 48.97 -13.29 59.62
CA ASP A 89 48.25 -12.88 58.41
C ASP A 89 46.88 -12.30 58.78
N ALA A 90 46.10 -13.00 59.61
CA ALA A 90 44.79 -12.54 60.09
C ALA A 90 44.87 -11.25 60.92
N LYS A 91 45.89 -11.09 61.78
CA LYS A 91 46.13 -9.84 62.51
C LYS A 91 46.43 -8.68 61.57
N SER A 92 47.27 -8.90 60.56
CA SER A 92 47.61 -7.88 59.56
C SER A 92 46.36 -7.45 58.77
N GLU A 93 45.49 -8.40 58.47
CA GLU A 93 44.22 -8.15 57.79
C GLU A 93 43.26 -7.34 58.68
N ILE A 94 43.08 -7.71 59.94
CA ILE A 94 42.29 -6.93 60.91
C ILE A 94 42.82 -5.50 61.05
N GLN A 95 44.15 -5.31 61.12
CA GLN A 95 44.76 -3.99 61.21
C GLN A 95 44.50 -3.16 59.94
N LYS A 96 44.53 -3.81 58.77
CA LYS A 96 44.17 -3.17 57.50
C LYS A 96 42.72 -2.72 57.50
N TRP A 97 41.78 -3.57 57.94
CA TRP A 97 40.36 -3.20 58.09
C TRP A 97 40.19 -2.01 59.04
N HIS A 98 40.83 -2.03 60.21
CA HIS A 98 40.79 -0.90 61.15
C HIS A 98 41.28 0.41 60.54
N SER A 99 42.36 0.37 59.77
CA SER A 99 42.91 1.55 59.11
C SER A 99 41.96 2.09 58.04
N SER A 100 41.31 1.21 57.26
CA SER A 100 40.31 1.61 56.26
C SER A 100 39.10 2.30 56.90
N PHE A 101 38.56 1.74 57.99
CA PHE A 101 37.42 2.33 58.69
C PHE A 101 37.74 3.66 59.39
N GLN A 102 39.00 3.86 59.85
CA GLN A 102 39.44 5.14 60.42
C GLN A 102 39.54 6.26 59.37
N ASN A 103 39.78 5.90 58.11
CA ASN A 103 39.87 6.86 57.00
C ASN A 103 38.50 7.17 56.37
N GLU A 104 37.44 6.46 56.75
CA GLU A 104 36.10 6.62 56.19
C GLU A 104 35.29 7.71 56.91
N SER A 105 34.58 8.52 56.12
CA SER A 105 33.84 9.71 56.58
C SER A 105 32.71 9.45 57.59
N PHE A 106 32.31 8.18 57.77
CA PHE A 106 31.23 7.78 58.66
C PHE A 106 31.64 7.70 60.15
N VAL A 107 32.94 7.63 60.45
CA VAL A 107 33.45 7.60 61.84
C VAL A 107 33.91 9.00 62.25
N PRO A 108 33.31 9.62 63.30
CA PRO A 108 33.79 10.89 63.83
C PRO A 108 35.25 10.77 64.30
N THR A 109 36.07 11.76 63.98
CA THR A 109 37.51 11.74 64.23
C THR A 109 37.77 11.60 65.73
N GLY A 110 38.37 10.48 66.14
CA GLY A 110 38.77 10.21 67.54
C GLY A 110 37.86 9.31 68.37
N THR A 111 36.76 8.77 67.82
CA THR A 111 35.92 7.77 68.50
C THR A 111 36.12 6.35 67.95
N THR A 112 36.13 5.35 68.84
CA THR A 112 36.08 3.93 68.44
C THR A 112 34.73 3.65 67.75
N PRO A 113 34.72 3.08 66.54
CA PRO A 113 33.48 2.81 65.82
C PRO A 113 32.59 1.84 66.61
N GLU A 114 31.35 2.21 66.89
CA GLU A 114 30.38 1.27 67.44
C GLU A 114 29.98 0.23 66.37
N PRO A 115 30.08 -1.09 66.66
CA PRO A 115 29.76 -2.13 65.68
C PRO A 115 28.37 -2.00 65.05
N LYS A 116 27.37 -1.57 65.84
CA LYS A 116 26.00 -1.36 65.34
C LYS A 116 25.91 -0.22 64.31
N GLY A 117 26.68 0.86 64.50
CA GLY A 117 26.73 1.98 63.57
C GLY A 117 27.29 1.54 62.22
N ILE A 118 28.41 0.81 62.23
CA ILE A 118 29.02 0.26 61.00
C ILE A 118 28.05 -0.67 60.29
N ILE A 119 27.41 -1.60 61.01
CA ILE A 119 26.44 -2.54 60.42
C ILE A 119 25.28 -1.77 59.75
N SER A 120 24.72 -0.76 60.41
CA SER A 120 23.63 0.05 59.85
C SER A 120 24.04 0.82 58.59
N TYR A 121 25.28 1.31 58.54
CA TYR A 121 25.84 2.00 57.38
C TYR A 121 26.08 1.05 56.21
N ILE A 122 26.68 -0.12 56.47
CA ILE A 122 26.85 -1.18 55.46
C ILE A 122 25.48 -1.57 54.90
N GLN A 123 24.48 -1.75 55.75
CA GLN A 123 23.14 -2.14 55.32
C GLN A 123 22.47 -1.06 54.47
N SER A 124 22.66 0.22 54.83
CA SER A 124 22.20 1.36 54.02
C SER A 124 22.92 1.46 52.67
N LEU A 125 24.24 1.22 52.66
CA LEU A 125 25.05 1.16 51.44
C LEU A 125 24.59 0.03 50.53
N MET A 126 24.35 -1.17 51.07
CA MET A 126 23.83 -2.31 50.32
C MET A 126 22.47 -2.01 49.68
N SER A 127 21.55 -1.40 50.42
CA SER A 127 20.25 -0.98 49.86
C SER A 127 20.40 0.11 48.78
N SER A 128 21.35 1.04 48.96
CA SER A 128 21.66 2.05 47.94
C SER A 128 22.29 1.43 46.69
N GLU A 129 23.19 0.47 46.85
CA GLU A 129 23.82 -0.28 45.76
C GLU A 129 22.77 -1.05 44.96
N GLU A 130 21.89 -1.79 45.64
CA GLU A 130 20.79 -2.54 45.01
C GLU A 130 19.86 -1.58 44.23
N SER A 131 19.52 -0.43 44.82
CA SER A 131 18.70 0.59 44.15
C SER A 131 19.36 1.17 42.90
N LEU A 132 20.67 1.45 42.95
CA LEU A 132 21.43 1.94 41.80
C LEU A 132 21.55 0.87 40.71
N GLN A 133 21.77 -0.38 41.09
CA GLN A 133 21.83 -1.51 40.17
C GLN A 133 20.50 -1.68 39.41
N ASP A 134 19.38 -1.54 40.12
CA ASP A 134 18.03 -1.54 39.55
C ASP A 134 17.80 -0.39 38.55
N GLN A 135 18.31 0.80 38.86
CA GLN A 135 18.24 1.96 37.97
C GLN A 135 19.09 1.78 36.71
N VAL A 136 20.30 1.23 36.86
CA VAL A 136 21.19 0.88 35.74
C VAL A 136 20.52 -0.14 34.83
N GLU A 137 19.89 -1.17 35.38
CA GLU A 137 19.21 -2.19 34.60
C GLU A 137 17.98 -1.63 33.86
N LYS A 138 17.21 -0.74 34.51
CA LYS A 138 16.12 -0.01 33.84
C LYS A 138 16.63 0.91 32.74
N ALA A 139 17.76 1.59 32.95
CA ALA A 139 18.37 2.46 31.94
C ALA A 139 18.85 1.64 30.72
N LYS A 140 19.54 0.52 30.94
CA LYS A 140 19.97 -0.40 29.87
C LYS A 140 18.80 -0.93 29.04
N LYS A 141 17.70 -1.32 29.70
CA LYS A 141 16.48 -1.77 28.99
C LYS A 141 15.86 -0.65 28.14
N LYS A 142 15.85 0.59 28.64
CA LYS A 142 15.38 1.77 27.87
C LYS A 142 16.30 2.08 26.69
N GLU A 143 17.60 2.03 26.90
CA GLU A 143 18.60 2.25 25.85
C GLU A 143 18.46 1.22 24.73
N ALA A 144 18.33 -0.07 25.06
CA ALA A 144 18.10 -1.14 24.08
C ALA A 144 16.79 -0.91 23.29
N ALA A 145 15.72 -0.49 23.96
CA ALA A 145 14.47 -0.13 23.28
C ALA A 145 14.66 1.06 22.32
N PHE A 146 15.41 2.08 22.73
CA PHE A 146 15.72 3.22 21.86
C PHE A 146 16.53 2.80 20.64
N ILE A 147 17.57 1.98 20.79
CA ILE A 147 18.38 1.47 19.67
C ILE A 147 17.49 0.79 18.63
N VAL A 148 16.58 -0.09 19.05
CA VAL A 148 15.64 -0.76 18.15
C VAL A 148 14.72 0.24 17.44
N THR A 149 14.19 1.23 18.17
CA THR A 149 13.32 2.25 17.55
C THR A 149 14.07 3.15 16.57
N PHE A 150 15.32 3.50 16.88
CA PHE A 150 16.18 4.28 15.99
C PHE A 150 16.48 3.51 14.71
N ALA A 151 16.89 2.25 14.81
CA ALA A 151 17.14 1.40 13.65
C ALA A 151 15.91 1.29 12.73
N LYS A 152 14.71 1.11 13.31
CA LYS A 152 13.46 1.10 12.54
C LYS A 152 13.18 2.43 11.84
N ARG A 153 13.43 3.56 12.51
CA ARG A 153 13.25 4.89 11.91
C ARG A 153 14.29 5.17 10.81
N GLU A 154 15.52 4.73 10.98
CA GLU A 154 16.56 4.84 9.95
C GLU A 154 16.22 4.01 8.70
N GLN A 155 15.67 2.80 8.90
CA GLN A 155 15.15 1.98 7.82
C GLN A 155 14.01 2.67 7.07
N GLU A 156 13.01 3.21 7.79
CA GLU A 156 11.89 3.95 7.19
C GLU A 156 12.38 5.16 6.38
N ILE A 157 13.37 5.90 6.90
CA ILE A 157 13.99 7.02 6.18
C ILE A 157 14.68 6.53 4.90
N ALA A 158 15.37 5.39 4.93
CA ALA A 158 16.02 4.80 3.76
C ALA A 158 15.00 4.38 2.69
N GLU A 159 13.90 3.75 3.09
CA GLU A 159 12.79 3.36 2.23
C GLU A 159 12.12 4.59 1.58
N LEU A 160 11.81 5.62 2.37
CA LEU A 160 11.27 6.90 1.88
C LEU A 160 12.23 7.60 0.91
N LYS A 161 13.54 7.61 1.20
CA LYS A 161 14.56 8.15 0.27
C LYS A 161 14.59 7.37 -1.04
N SER A 162 14.37 6.06 -1.02
CA SER A 162 14.26 5.24 -2.24
C SER A 162 13.02 5.62 -3.04
N ALA A 163 11.85 5.64 -2.39
CA ALA A 163 10.59 6.02 -3.03
C ALA A 163 10.66 7.41 -3.67
N VAL A 164 11.31 8.38 -3.02
CA VAL A 164 11.55 9.71 -3.59
C VAL A 164 12.46 9.66 -4.81
N ARG A 165 13.52 8.83 -4.82
CA ARG A 165 14.39 8.66 -6.01
C ARG A 165 13.61 8.04 -7.17
N ASP A 166 12.75 7.07 -6.89
CA ASP A 166 11.93 6.41 -7.91
C ASP A 166 10.84 7.33 -8.44
N LEU A 167 10.15 8.08 -7.58
CA LEU A 167 9.20 9.11 -8.03
C LEU A 167 9.90 10.21 -8.83
N ARG A 168 11.12 10.61 -8.44
CA ARG A 168 11.93 11.54 -9.23
C ARG A 168 12.35 10.96 -10.58
N SER A 169 12.58 9.64 -10.68
CA SER A 169 12.92 8.99 -11.94
C SER A 169 11.70 8.83 -12.85
N GLN A 170 10.51 8.64 -12.28
CA GLN A 170 9.24 8.66 -13.01
C GLN A 170 8.85 10.08 -13.46
N LEU A 171 9.15 11.09 -12.62
CA LEU A 171 8.91 12.50 -12.93
C LEU A 171 9.97 13.08 -13.88
N LYS A 172 11.19 12.50 -13.94
CA LYS A 172 12.11 12.75 -15.05
C LYS A 172 11.37 12.35 -16.31
N PRO A 173 10.98 13.31 -17.15
CA PRO A 173 9.86 12.99 -17.99
C PRO A 173 10.37 12.13 -19.15
N PRO A 174 9.50 11.33 -19.78
CA PRO A 174 9.67 10.88 -21.16
C PRO A 174 9.94 12.05 -22.12
N SER A 175 9.76 13.29 -21.65
CA SER A 175 9.96 14.56 -22.34
C SER A 175 11.39 14.88 -22.75
N MET A 176 12.45 14.15 -22.40
CA MET A 176 13.70 14.40 -23.13
C MET A 176 13.53 14.08 -24.63
N GLN A 177 12.70 13.11 -24.99
CA GLN A 177 12.30 12.88 -26.38
C GLN A 177 11.23 13.88 -26.84
N ALA A 178 10.15 14.09 -26.09
CA ALA A 178 9.10 15.02 -26.51
C ALA A 178 9.59 16.48 -26.62
N ARG A 179 10.46 16.94 -25.73
CA ARG A 179 11.12 18.24 -25.80
C ARG A 179 12.11 18.30 -26.96
N ARG A 180 12.81 17.20 -27.27
CA ARG A 180 13.69 17.13 -28.45
C ARG A 180 12.90 17.14 -29.77
N LEU A 181 11.72 16.51 -29.80
CA LEU A 181 10.79 16.57 -30.93
C LEU A 181 10.14 17.96 -31.06
N LEU A 182 9.79 18.62 -29.95
CA LEU A 182 9.25 19.99 -29.95
C LEU A 182 10.32 21.06 -30.27
N LEU A 183 11.60 20.72 -30.11
CA LEU A 183 12.74 21.54 -30.50
C LEU A 183 13.31 21.16 -31.88
N ASP A 184 12.70 20.18 -32.56
CA ASP A 184 13.13 19.75 -33.90
C ASP A 184 12.60 20.74 -34.95
N PRO A 185 13.48 21.42 -35.71
CA PRO A 185 13.06 22.36 -36.74
C PRO A 185 12.14 21.75 -37.82
N ALA A 186 12.33 20.48 -38.18
CA ALA A 186 11.51 19.80 -39.18
C ALA A 186 10.08 19.55 -38.65
N ILE A 187 9.95 19.25 -37.36
CA ILE A 187 8.63 19.08 -36.73
C ILE A 187 7.92 20.42 -36.59
N HIS A 188 8.64 21.50 -36.30
CA HIS A 188 8.09 22.85 -36.30
C HIS A 188 7.55 23.24 -37.69
N GLU A 189 8.30 22.96 -38.75
CA GLU A 189 7.85 23.22 -40.12
C GLU A 189 6.59 22.43 -40.48
N GLU A 190 6.52 21.14 -40.16
CA GLU A 190 5.30 20.35 -40.39
C GLU A 190 4.11 20.86 -39.57
N PHE A 191 4.33 21.27 -38.32
CA PHE A 191 3.27 21.89 -37.51
C PHE A 191 2.76 23.18 -38.13
N MET A 192 3.66 24.05 -38.60
CA MET A 192 3.29 25.31 -39.27
C MET A 192 2.59 25.06 -40.60
N ARG A 193 3.02 24.05 -41.37
CA ARG A 193 2.36 23.62 -42.61
C ARG A 193 0.95 23.09 -42.34
N LEU A 194 0.79 22.24 -41.33
CA LEU A 194 -0.52 21.71 -40.93
C LEU A 194 -1.43 22.81 -40.42
N LYS A 195 -0.91 23.74 -39.61
CA LYS A 195 -1.66 24.91 -39.13
C LYS A 195 -2.16 25.76 -40.30
N SER A 196 -1.28 26.08 -41.25
CA SER A 196 -1.64 26.85 -42.45
C SER A 196 -2.68 26.12 -43.31
N LEU A 197 -2.55 24.80 -43.45
CA LEU A 197 -3.51 23.99 -44.19
C LEU A 197 -4.89 23.99 -43.50
N VAL A 198 -4.93 23.92 -42.17
CA VAL A 198 -6.19 24.01 -41.42
C VAL A 198 -6.84 25.37 -41.63
N GLU A 199 -6.09 26.46 -41.48
CA GLU A 199 -6.58 27.83 -41.72
C GLU A 199 -7.12 27.99 -43.15
N GLU A 200 -6.42 27.46 -44.16
CA GLU A 200 -6.87 27.45 -45.57
C GLU A 200 -8.19 26.67 -45.73
N LYS A 201 -8.31 25.49 -45.12
CA LYS A 201 -9.55 24.69 -45.20
C LYS A 201 -10.70 25.33 -44.46
N GLU A 202 -10.48 26.00 -43.33
CA GLU A 202 -11.50 26.75 -42.61
C GLU A 202 -12.05 27.90 -43.46
N VAL A 203 -11.17 28.66 -44.13
CA VAL A 203 -11.58 29.67 -45.11
C VAL A 203 -12.41 29.03 -46.22
N LYS A 204 -11.97 27.89 -46.76
CA LYS A 204 -12.70 27.22 -47.85
C LYS A 204 -14.07 26.70 -47.42
N ILE A 205 -14.17 26.17 -46.21
CA ILE A 205 -15.46 25.75 -45.61
C ILE A 205 -16.39 26.94 -45.53
N LYS A 206 -15.91 28.08 -45.03
CA LYS A 206 -16.71 29.30 -44.93
C LYS A 206 -17.16 29.79 -46.30
N GLU A 207 -16.28 29.84 -47.29
CA GLU A 207 -16.65 30.19 -48.68
C GLU A 207 -17.71 29.24 -49.25
N LEU A 208 -17.58 27.93 -49.04
CA LEU A 208 -18.56 26.96 -49.53
C LEU A 208 -19.90 27.11 -48.81
N GLN A 209 -19.90 27.36 -47.51
CA GLN A 209 -21.10 27.65 -46.73
C GLN A 209 -21.79 28.93 -47.22
N ASP A 210 -21.03 29.99 -47.48
CA ASP A 210 -21.55 31.26 -48.02
C ASP A 210 -22.12 31.07 -49.43
N ASN A 211 -21.45 30.30 -50.29
CA ASN A 211 -21.96 29.95 -51.62
C ASN A 211 -23.24 29.11 -51.56
N ILE A 212 -23.31 28.13 -50.65
CA ILE A 212 -24.53 27.36 -50.42
C ILE A 212 -25.65 28.29 -49.94
N ALA A 213 -25.38 29.18 -49.00
CA ALA A 213 -26.36 30.14 -48.51
C ALA A 213 -26.84 31.10 -49.61
N ALA A 214 -25.93 31.52 -50.51
CA ALA A 214 -26.25 32.39 -51.63
C ALA A 214 -27.12 31.70 -52.71
N VAL A 215 -26.89 30.41 -52.98
CA VAL A 215 -27.62 29.65 -54.01
C VAL A 215 -28.89 29.00 -53.45
N THR A 216 -28.97 28.79 -52.14
CA THR A 216 -30.16 28.21 -51.51
C THR A 216 -31.31 29.21 -51.53
N PHE A 217 -32.36 28.85 -52.26
CA PHE A 217 -33.60 29.62 -52.27
C PHE A 217 -34.16 29.75 -50.85
N SER A 218 -34.28 30.99 -50.38
CA SER A 218 -34.92 31.30 -49.09
C SER A 218 -36.26 31.98 -49.33
N HIS A 219 -37.35 31.29 -48.96
CA HIS A 219 -38.72 31.81 -49.05
C HIS A 219 -38.91 33.13 -48.28
N GLY A 220 -38.12 33.36 -47.21
CA GLY A 220 -38.17 34.58 -46.41
C GLY A 220 -37.35 35.76 -46.96
N SER A 221 -36.42 35.53 -47.89
CA SER A 221 -35.60 36.60 -48.48
C SER A 221 -36.44 37.50 -49.40
N LYS A 222 -36.07 38.79 -49.53
CA LYS A 222 -36.80 39.74 -50.41
C LYS A 222 -36.90 39.23 -51.86
N MET A 223 -35.82 38.63 -52.38
CA MET A 223 -35.82 38.00 -53.71
C MET A 223 -36.71 36.75 -53.76
N GLY A 224 -36.64 35.89 -52.73
CA GLY A 224 -37.46 34.68 -52.68
C GLY A 224 -38.96 34.96 -52.54
N GLN A 225 -39.34 35.96 -51.74
CA GLN A 225 -40.73 36.43 -51.64
C GLN A 225 -41.23 36.99 -52.98
N MET A 226 -40.41 37.76 -53.70
CA MET A 226 -40.75 38.29 -55.02
C MET A 226 -40.95 37.17 -56.05
N LEU A 227 -40.06 36.18 -56.09
CA LEU A 227 -40.19 35.00 -56.95
C LEU A 227 -41.47 34.23 -56.64
N MET A 228 -41.78 33.99 -55.36
CA MET A 228 -43.01 33.30 -54.97
C MET A 228 -44.27 34.09 -55.30
N SER A 229 -44.26 35.41 -55.11
CA SER A 229 -45.36 36.28 -55.54
C SER A 229 -45.56 36.17 -57.05
N LYS A 230 -44.47 36.22 -57.84
CA LYS A 230 -44.55 36.07 -59.30
C LYS A 230 -45.08 34.70 -59.70
N CYS A 231 -44.63 33.62 -59.06
CA CYS A 231 -45.17 32.28 -59.30
C CYS A 231 -46.67 32.20 -58.99
N LYS A 232 -47.13 32.79 -57.87
CA LYS A 232 -48.56 32.87 -57.52
C LYS A 232 -49.37 33.66 -58.55
N THR A 233 -48.85 34.80 -59.01
CA THR A 233 -49.51 35.61 -60.04
C THR A 233 -49.60 34.85 -61.36
N LEU A 234 -48.51 34.26 -61.84
CA LEU A 234 -48.50 33.46 -63.07
C LEU A 234 -49.42 32.24 -62.98
N GLN A 235 -49.52 31.62 -61.79
CA GLN A 235 -50.47 30.54 -61.57
C GLN A 235 -51.93 31.03 -61.70
N ALA A 236 -52.27 32.15 -61.07
CA ALA A 236 -53.60 32.73 -61.17
C ALA A 236 -53.95 33.15 -62.61
N GLU A 237 -53.01 33.76 -63.34
CA GLU A 237 -53.18 34.10 -64.75
C GLU A 237 -53.42 32.85 -65.61
N ASN A 238 -52.68 31.76 -65.38
CA ASN A 238 -52.88 30.51 -66.11
C ASN A 238 -54.25 29.87 -65.81
N GLU A 239 -54.70 29.93 -64.55
CA GLU A 239 -56.03 29.47 -64.16
C GLU A 239 -57.13 30.31 -64.84
N GLU A 240 -56.95 31.63 -64.92
CA GLU A 240 -57.87 32.55 -65.62
C GLU A 240 -57.89 32.31 -67.14
N ILE A 241 -56.73 32.15 -67.77
CA ILE A 241 -56.64 31.79 -69.20
C ILE A 241 -57.36 30.46 -69.45
N GLY A 242 -57.15 29.46 -68.59
CA GLY A 242 -57.85 28.18 -68.66
C GLY A 242 -59.37 28.34 -68.54
N LYS A 243 -59.83 29.20 -67.65
CA LYS A 243 -61.24 29.52 -67.45
C LYS A 243 -61.83 30.23 -68.67
N LEU A 244 -61.20 31.28 -69.19
CA LEU A 244 -61.66 32.01 -70.37
C LEU A 244 -61.71 31.12 -71.61
N ALA A 245 -60.73 30.25 -71.80
CA ALA A 245 -60.74 29.27 -72.89
C ALA A 245 -61.93 28.31 -72.79
N HIS A 246 -62.24 27.84 -71.58
CA HIS A 246 -63.40 26.98 -71.33
C HIS A 246 -64.72 27.72 -71.57
N GLU A 247 -64.86 28.94 -71.04
CA GLU A 247 -66.05 29.79 -71.21
C GLU A 247 -66.28 30.17 -72.67
N GLY A 248 -65.22 30.52 -73.42
CA GLY A 248 -65.31 30.84 -74.84
C GLY A 248 -65.80 29.67 -75.68
N LYS A 249 -65.26 28.47 -75.45
CA LYS A 249 -65.73 27.24 -76.13
C LYS A 249 -67.18 26.91 -75.79
N MET A 250 -67.57 27.11 -74.53
CA MET A 250 -68.97 26.94 -74.09
C MET A 250 -69.91 27.93 -74.78
N HIS A 251 -69.53 29.20 -74.90
CA HIS A 251 -70.34 30.21 -75.58
C HIS A 251 -70.49 29.93 -77.09
N GLU A 252 -69.42 29.54 -77.76
CA GLU A 252 -69.46 29.15 -79.19
C GLU A 252 -70.43 27.97 -79.42
N LEU A 253 -70.34 26.93 -78.58
CA LEU A 253 -71.25 25.79 -78.64
C LEU A 253 -72.70 26.20 -78.38
N ALA A 254 -72.93 27.11 -77.43
CA ALA A 254 -74.27 27.63 -77.15
C ALA A 254 -74.85 28.41 -78.34
N MET A 255 -74.04 29.21 -79.05
CA MET A 255 -74.47 29.96 -80.23
C MET A 255 -74.79 29.03 -81.41
N LYS A 256 -73.93 28.02 -81.67
CA LYS A 256 -74.18 26.97 -82.67
C LYS A 256 -75.48 26.22 -82.36
N LEU A 257 -75.71 25.89 -81.09
CA LEU A 257 -76.95 25.24 -80.65
C LEU A 257 -78.18 26.13 -80.89
N ALA A 258 -78.09 27.43 -80.62
CA ALA A 258 -79.19 28.37 -80.86
C ALA A 258 -79.52 28.53 -82.35
N LEU A 259 -78.49 28.64 -83.20
CA LEU A 259 -78.66 28.69 -84.66
C LEU A 259 -79.32 27.40 -85.17
N GLN A 260 -78.86 26.24 -84.70
CA GLN A 260 -79.45 24.95 -85.07
C GLN A 260 -80.93 24.88 -84.66
N LYS A 261 -81.30 25.38 -83.47
CA LYS A 261 -82.70 25.47 -83.03
C LYS A 261 -83.54 26.35 -83.95
N SER A 262 -83.01 27.49 -84.39
CA SER A 262 -83.71 28.38 -85.33
C SER A 262 -83.92 27.74 -86.70
N GLN A 263 -82.88 27.12 -87.26
CA GLN A 263 -82.97 26.39 -88.53
C GLN A 263 -83.96 25.23 -88.45
N ASN A 264 -83.94 24.46 -87.35
CA ASN A 264 -84.93 23.41 -87.10
C ASN A 264 -86.36 23.96 -87.01
N ALA A 265 -86.55 25.14 -86.41
CA ALA A 265 -87.87 25.79 -86.35
C ALA A 265 -88.33 26.23 -87.75
N GLN A 266 -87.45 26.79 -88.57
CA GLN A 266 -87.75 27.16 -89.96
C GLN A 266 -88.10 25.94 -90.81
N LEU A 267 -87.32 24.86 -90.71
CA LEU A 267 -87.62 23.59 -91.40
C LEU A 267 -88.98 23.03 -90.99
N ARG A 268 -89.31 23.07 -89.69
CA ARG A 268 -90.64 22.67 -89.21
C ARG A 268 -91.76 23.55 -89.78
N SER A 269 -91.55 24.86 -89.88
CA SER A 269 -92.50 25.79 -90.49
C SER A 269 -92.71 25.52 -91.98
N LEU A 270 -91.62 25.42 -92.75
CA LEU A 270 -91.66 25.12 -94.17
C LEU A 270 -92.30 23.75 -94.45
N PHE A 271 -91.99 22.75 -93.64
CA PHE A 271 -92.61 21.44 -93.74
C PHE A 271 -94.12 21.52 -93.45
N SER A 272 -94.51 22.26 -92.41
CA SER A 272 -95.93 22.50 -92.11
C SER A 272 -96.65 23.20 -93.27
N GLU A 273 -96.05 24.23 -93.86
CA GLU A 273 -96.61 24.92 -95.03
C GLU A 273 -96.73 24.00 -96.24
N PHE A 274 -95.71 23.17 -96.49
CA PHE A 274 -95.73 22.18 -97.56
C PHE A 274 -96.83 21.13 -97.35
N CYS A 275 -97.01 20.62 -96.13
CA CYS A 275 -98.13 19.72 -95.80
C CYS A 275 -99.48 20.36 -96.12
N VAL A 276 -99.69 21.63 -95.73
CA VAL A 276 -100.93 22.36 -96.04
C VAL A 276 -101.13 22.54 -97.55
N GLN A 277 -100.07 22.81 -98.31
CA GLN A 277 -100.16 22.89 -99.77
C GLN A 277 -100.48 21.54 -100.41
N MET A 278 -99.88 20.46 -99.89
CA MET A 278 -100.15 19.10 -100.35
C MET A 278 -101.60 18.70 -100.09
N GLU A 279 -102.12 18.98 -98.88
CA GLU A 279 -103.54 18.74 -98.55
C GLU A 279 -104.47 19.47 -99.54
N LYS A 280 -104.22 20.76 -99.82
CA LYS A 280 -105.00 21.50 -100.82
C LYS A 280 -104.94 20.87 -102.22
N LEU A 281 -103.76 20.42 -102.63
CA LEU A 281 -103.58 19.76 -103.94
C LEU A 281 -104.32 18.42 -103.97
N THR A 282 -104.28 17.65 -102.89
CA THR A 282 -105.05 16.41 -102.73
C THR A 282 -106.55 16.71 -102.82
N ASP A 283 -107.04 17.72 -102.09
CA ASP A 283 -108.45 18.15 -102.15
C ASP A 283 -108.88 18.59 -103.58
N ASP A 284 -108.00 19.29 -104.32
CA ASP A 284 -108.27 19.73 -105.68
C ASP A 284 -108.28 18.56 -106.69
N VAL A 285 -107.41 17.55 -106.50
CA VAL A 285 -107.41 16.31 -107.30
C VAL A 285 -108.66 15.50 -107.02
N ASP A 286 -109.07 15.37 -105.76
CA ASP A 286 -110.29 14.65 -105.38
C ASP A 286 -111.52 15.34 -106.00
N ARG A 287 -111.59 16.69 -105.97
CA ARG A 287 -112.65 17.46 -106.66
C ARG A 287 -112.64 17.33 -108.18
N SER A 288 -111.48 17.08 -108.80
CA SER A 288 -111.38 16.89 -110.26
C SER A 288 -111.68 15.47 -110.72
N ASN A 289 -111.72 14.51 -109.79
CA ASN A 289 -112.05 13.11 -110.05
C ASN A 289 -113.54 12.77 -109.76
N GLU A 290 -114.30 13.71 -109.20
CA GLU A 290 -115.78 13.69 -109.07
C GLU A 290 -116.48 14.24 -110.33
#